data_AF-A0A183DJC6-F1
#
_entry.id   AF-A0A183DJC6-F1
#
_cell.length_a   1.000
_cell.length_b   1.000
_cell.length_c   1.000
_cell.angle_alpha   90.00
_cell.angle_beta   90.00
_cell.angle_gamma   90.00
#
_symmetry.space_group_name_H-M   'P 1'
#
loop_
_entity.id
_entity.type
_entity.pdbx_description
1 polymer ?
#
loop_
_entity_poly.entity_id
_entity_poly.type
_entity_poly.pdbx_seq_one_letter_code
_entity_poly.pdbx_strand_id
1 'polypeptide(L)'
;MRVMTGRVHTATPRSKRLLSDHQSNILIYLTGHGGDSFLKFQDSEELTNVDLADAIETMYQGNRYNEMLVIVDTCQSESMYQKIYSPNVIATSSSLVGEDSLSYDVDQ
;
A
#
# COMPACT_ATOMS: atom_id res chain seq x y z
N MET A 1 9.35 -1.27 0.02
CA MET A 1 8.37 -2.38 -0.10
C MET A 1 8.99 -3.81 -0.03
N ARG A 2 9.79 -4.15 1.00
CA ARG A 2 10.46 -5.48 1.08
C ARG A 2 9.55 -6.61 1.57
N VAL A 3 8.62 -6.30 2.47
CA VAL A 3 7.69 -7.28 3.05
C VAL A 3 6.79 -7.88 1.97
N MET A 4 6.19 -7.03 1.13
CA MET A 4 5.32 -7.43 0.02
C MET A 4 6.01 -8.33 -0.99
N THR A 5 7.21 -7.93 -1.42
CA THR A 5 7.98 -8.65 -2.45
C THR A 5 8.71 -9.89 -1.92
N GLY A 6 8.65 -10.14 -0.60
CA GLY A 6 9.38 -11.24 0.05
C GLY A 6 10.90 -11.08 0.04
N ARG A 7 11.43 -9.91 -0.38
CA ARG A 7 12.87 -9.58 -0.41
C ARG A 7 13.38 -9.20 0.98
N VAL A 8 13.21 -10.11 1.93
CA VAL A 8 13.66 -9.99 3.33
C VAL A 8 14.78 -10.99 3.62
N HIS A 9 15.60 -10.71 4.63
CA HIS A 9 16.70 -11.59 5.01
C HIS A 9 16.17 -12.96 5.48
N THR A 10 16.92 -14.04 5.22
CA THR A 10 16.54 -15.41 5.59
C THR A 10 16.42 -15.63 7.11
N ALA A 11 17.00 -14.73 7.92
CA ALA A 11 16.85 -14.70 9.38
C ALA A 11 15.67 -13.83 9.88
N THR A 12 14.97 -13.08 9.03
CA THR A 12 13.83 -12.24 9.45
C THR A 12 12.76 -13.11 10.13
N PRO A 13 12.22 -12.78 11.32
CA PRO A 13 11.22 -13.63 11.97
C PRO A 13 10.00 -13.92 11.08
N ARG A 14 9.41 -15.12 11.19
CA ARG A 14 8.27 -15.55 10.37
C ARG A 14 7.08 -14.57 10.46
N SER A 15 6.84 -14.01 11.65
CA SER A 15 5.78 -13.01 11.92
C SER A 15 5.99 -11.64 11.26
N LYS A 16 7.17 -11.39 10.69
CA LYS A 16 7.54 -10.15 10.00
C LYS A 16 7.69 -10.36 8.49
N ARG A 17 7.15 -11.46 7.95
CA ARG A 17 7.17 -11.79 6.52
C ARG A 17 5.75 -11.96 6.00
N LEU A 18 5.54 -11.58 4.75
CA LEU A 18 4.33 -11.94 4.02
C LEU A 18 4.56 -13.29 3.31
N LEU A 19 4.01 -14.36 3.88
CA LEU A 19 4.15 -15.74 3.36
C LEU A 19 2.98 -16.11 2.45
N SER A 20 2.65 -15.22 1.51
CA SER A 20 1.54 -15.39 0.57
C SER A 20 1.98 -16.12 -0.70
N ASP A 21 0.98 -16.70 -1.36
CA ASP A 21 1.08 -17.40 -2.63
C ASP A 21 -0.14 -17.08 -3.52
N HIS A 22 -0.24 -17.77 -4.65
CA HIS A 22 -1.30 -17.60 -5.64
C HIS A 22 -2.73 -17.92 -5.15
N GLN A 23 -2.90 -18.49 -3.95
CA GLN A 23 -4.21 -18.75 -3.35
C GLN A 23 -4.54 -17.74 -2.23
N SER A 24 -3.61 -16.86 -1.91
CA SER A 24 -3.72 -15.93 -0.79
C SER A 24 -4.47 -14.67 -1.20
N ASN A 25 -5.50 -14.29 -0.44
CA ASN A 25 -6.13 -12.98 -0.53
C ASN A 25 -5.45 -12.00 0.43
N ILE A 26 -5.19 -10.78 -0.04
CA ILE A 26 -4.35 -9.81 0.69
C ILE A 26 -5.11 -8.50 0.91
N LEU A 27 -5.05 -8.00 2.14
CA LEU A 27 -5.45 -6.63 2.47
C LEU A 27 -4.19 -5.79 2.70
N ILE A 28 -4.07 -4.69 1.96
CA ILE A 28 -3.10 -3.64 2.22
C ILE A 28 -3.87 -2.43 2.77
N TYR A 29 -3.55 -2.03 3.99
CA TYR A 29 -4.08 -0.81 4.60
C TYR A 29 -2.93 0.17 4.83
N LEU A 30 -3.01 1.33 4.19
CA LEU A 30 -2.05 2.42 4.31
C LEU A 30 -2.75 3.61 4.95
N THR A 31 -2.19 4.12 6.05
CA THR A 31 -2.72 5.30 6.74
C THR A 31 -1.56 6.16 7.25
N GLY A 32 -1.74 7.47 7.25
CA GLY A 32 -0.74 8.43 7.68
C GLY A 32 -0.90 9.80 7.02
N HIS A 33 0.17 10.59 7.01
CA HIS A 33 0.22 11.85 6.27
C HIS A 33 0.70 11.63 4.83
N GLY A 34 0.14 12.37 3.89
CA GLY A 34 0.39 12.20 2.47
C GLY A 34 0.06 13.46 1.69
N GLY A 35 0.20 13.36 0.38
CA GLY A 35 -0.15 14.39 -0.59
C GLY A 35 -0.32 13.75 -1.96
N ASP A 36 -0.29 14.56 -3.02
CA ASP A 36 -0.40 14.05 -4.40
C ASP A 36 0.70 13.02 -4.69
N SER A 37 0.29 11.76 -4.86
CA SER A 37 1.10 10.63 -5.29
C SER A 37 2.13 10.11 -4.27
N PHE A 38 2.07 10.53 -3.00
CA PHE A 38 2.95 10.00 -1.95
C PHE A 38 2.28 9.90 -0.56
N LEU A 39 2.81 8.99 0.25
CA LEU A 39 2.56 8.86 1.68
C LEU A 39 3.90 8.96 2.43
N LYS A 40 3.97 9.79 3.46
CA LYS A 40 5.18 9.91 4.29
C LYS A 40 5.38 8.65 5.12
N PHE A 41 6.60 8.11 5.06
CA PHE A 41 7.02 6.93 5.78
C PHE A 41 8.18 7.28 6.70
N GLN A 42 7.95 7.21 8.03
CA GLN A 42 8.88 7.77 9.01
C GLN A 42 9.14 9.26 8.76
N ASP A 43 10.22 9.81 9.33
CA ASP A 43 10.49 11.25 9.31
C ASP A 43 11.05 11.77 7.97
N SER A 44 11.52 10.89 7.08
CA SER A 44 12.27 11.31 5.88
C SER A 44 12.11 10.46 4.62
N GLU A 45 11.40 9.32 4.66
CA GLU A 45 11.12 8.52 3.48
C GLU A 45 9.71 8.80 2.95
N GLU A 46 9.52 8.64 1.65
CA GLU A 46 8.21 8.74 0.99
C GLU A 46 7.93 7.42 0.28
N LEU A 47 6.73 6.88 0.49
CA LEU A 47 6.19 5.81 -0.32
C LEU A 47 5.39 6.45 -1.45
N THR A 48 5.85 6.33 -2.69
CA THR A 48 5.14 6.89 -3.85
C THR A 48 4.10 5.92 -4.42
N ASN A 49 3.16 6.45 -5.21
CA ASN A 49 2.21 5.62 -5.96
C ASN A 49 2.88 4.67 -6.96
N VAL A 50 4.03 5.05 -7.50
CA VAL A 50 4.86 4.20 -8.38
C VAL A 50 5.47 3.05 -7.59
N ASP A 51 6.04 3.33 -6.40
CA ASP A 51 6.61 2.27 -5.54
C ASP A 51 5.56 1.24 -5.13
N LEU A 52 4.33 1.69 -4.85
CA LEU A 52 3.20 0.82 -4.55
C LEU A 52 2.82 -0.04 -5.76
N ALA A 53 2.66 0.58 -6.93
CA ALA A 53 2.33 -0.14 -8.17
C ALA A 53 3.39 -1.19 -8.53
N ASP A 54 4.67 -0.82 -8.51
CA ASP A 54 5.77 -1.73 -8.85
C ASP A 54 5.94 -2.87 -7.84
N ALA A 55 5.62 -2.63 -6.57
CA ALA A 55 5.61 -3.67 -5.56
C ALA A 55 4.48 -4.68 -5.79
N ILE A 56 3.28 -4.21 -6.13
CA ILE A 56 2.13 -5.07 -6.47
C ILE A 56 2.44 -5.85 -7.76
N GLU A 57 3.04 -5.21 -8.76
CA GLU A 57 3.45 -5.89 -9.99
C GLU A 57 4.49 -6.98 -9.71
N THR A 58 5.48 -6.69 -8.86
CA THR A 58 6.45 -7.70 -8.43
C THR A 58 5.74 -8.88 -7.73
N MET A 59 4.67 -8.64 -6.97
CA MET A 59 3.89 -9.70 -6.36
C MET A 59 3.09 -10.52 -7.39
N TYR A 60 2.54 -9.86 -8.41
CA TYR A 60 1.81 -10.51 -9.49
C TYR A 60 2.72 -11.44 -10.29
N GLN A 61 3.88 -10.93 -10.75
CA GLN A 61 4.90 -11.71 -11.46
C GLN A 61 5.45 -12.87 -10.62
N GLY A 62 5.49 -12.69 -9.30
CA GLY A 62 5.91 -13.72 -8.35
C GLY A 62 4.81 -14.71 -7.94
N ASN A 63 3.61 -14.61 -8.52
CA ASN A 63 2.44 -15.44 -8.18
C ASN A 63 2.15 -15.45 -6.67
N ARG A 64 2.18 -14.27 -6.04
CA ARG A 64 2.13 -14.09 -4.57
C ARG A 64 0.77 -13.68 -4.03
N TYR A 65 -0.26 -13.59 -4.86
CA TYR A 65 -1.64 -13.32 -4.43
C TYR A 65 -2.65 -13.88 -5.45
N ASN A 66 -3.86 -14.15 -4.97
CA ASN A 66 -5.05 -14.41 -5.78
C ASN A 66 -5.80 -13.11 -6.08
N GLU A 67 -6.21 -12.40 -5.02
CA GLU A 67 -6.89 -11.11 -5.05
C GLU A 67 -6.30 -10.17 -3.98
N MET A 68 -6.34 -8.86 -4.24
CA MET A 68 -5.83 -7.84 -3.34
C MET A 68 -6.83 -6.70 -3.16
N LEU A 69 -7.10 -6.32 -1.91
CA LEU A 69 -7.80 -5.09 -1.55
C LEU A 69 -6.78 -4.08 -1.02
N VAL A 70 -6.72 -2.90 -1.62
CA VAL A 70 -5.88 -1.78 -1.19
C VAL A 70 -6.76 -0.66 -0.65
N ILE A 71 -6.55 -0.28 0.60
CA ILE A 71 -7.23 0.84 1.25
C ILE A 71 -6.17 1.87 1.60
N VAL A 72 -6.35 3.09 1.12
CA VAL A 72 -5.45 4.22 1.40
C VAL A 72 -6.22 5.30 2.15
N ASP A 73 -5.76 5.66 3.34
CA ASP A 73 -6.38 6.67 4.20
C ASP A 73 -5.38 7.78 4.55
N THR A 74 -5.37 8.83 3.74
CA THR A 74 -4.51 10.01 3.88
C THR A 74 -5.05 11.18 3.04
N CYS A 75 -4.50 12.38 3.15
CA CYS A 75 -4.85 13.49 2.26
C CYS A 75 -4.51 13.12 0.81
N GLN A 76 -5.42 13.41 -0.13
CA GLN A 76 -5.26 13.10 -1.56
C GLN A 76 -5.01 11.62 -1.88
N SER A 77 -5.60 10.73 -1.08
CA SER A 77 -5.34 9.29 -1.10
C SER A 77 -5.74 8.59 -2.40
N GLU A 78 -6.67 9.14 -3.19
CA GLU A 78 -7.03 8.64 -4.52
C GLU A 78 -5.82 8.56 -5.47
N SER A 79 -4.90 9.52 -5.40
CA SER A 79 -3.67 9.55 -6.22
C SER A 79 -2.76 8.33 -6.02
N MET A 80 -2.87 7.64 -4.87
CA MET A 80 -1.99 6.54 -4.51
C MET A 80 -2.23 5.26 -5.30
N TYR A 81 -3.45 5.01 -5.76
CA TYR A 81 -3.78 3.80 -6.51
C TYR A 81 -3.95 4.01 -8.02
N GLN A 82 -3.96 5.25 -8.51
CA GLN A 82 -4.16 5.57 -9.94
C GLN A 82 -3.14 4.88 -10.88
N LYS A 83 -1.95 4.53 -10.36
CA LYS A 83 -0.90 3.84 -11.10
C LYS A 83 -0.87 2.33 -10.90
N ILE A 84 -1.79 1.74 -10.13
CA ILE A 84 -1.85 0.28 -10.01
C ILE A 84 -2.35 -0.30 -11.34
N TYR A 85 -1.50 -1.10 -11.99
CA TYR A 85 -1.78 -1.71 -13.29
C TYR A 85 -1.85 -3.24 -13.27
N SER A 86 -1.55 -3.87 -12.14
CA SER A 86 -1.59 -5.33 -11.98
C SER A 86 -3.04 -5.82 -11.81
N PRO A 87 -3.38 -7.02 -12.30
CA PRO A 87 -4.74 -7.54 -12.26
C PRO A 87 -5.14 -8.01 -10.86
N ASN A 88 -6.45 -8.24 -10.67
CA ASN A 88 -7.07 -8.73 -9.43
C ASN A 88 -6.81 -7.85 -8.21
N VAL A 89 -6.72 -6.53 -8.43
CA VAL A 89 -6.58 -5.53 -7.37
C VAL A 89 -7.82 -4.63 -7.38
N ILE A 90 -8.46 -4.49 -6.23
CA ILE A 90 -9.50 -3.49 -5.97
C ILE A 90 -8.89 -2.47 -5.01
N ALA A 91 -9.05 -1.18 -5.30
CA ALA A 91 -8.53 -0.11 -4.47
C ALA A 91 -9.64 0.90 -4.10
N THR A 92 -9.53 1.48 -2.90
CA THR A 92 -10.40 2.56 -2.42
C THR A 92 -9.60 3.54 -1.56
N SER A 93 -10.08 4.77 -1.47
CA SER A 93 -9.47 5.86 -0.70
C SER A 93 -10.45 6.57 0.22
N SER A 94 -9.94 7.36 1.17
CA SER A 94 -10.73 8.24 2.04
C SER A 94 -10.89 9.67 1.51
N SER A 95 -10.13 10.08 0.49
CA SER A 95 -10.15 11.43 -0.08
C SER A 95 -9.77 11.45 -1.57
N LEU A 96 -10.29 12.41 -2.34
CA LEU A 96 -9.90 12.69 -3.73
C LEU A 96 -8.66 13.58 -3.82
N VAL A 97 -8.04 13.68 -5.00
CA VAL A 97 -7.01 14.69 -5.24
C VAL A 97 -7.57 16.10 -5.00
N GLY A 98 -6.86 16.90 -4.19
CA GLY A 98 -7.30 18.22 -3.74
C GLY A 98 -8.17 18.21 -2.48
N GLU A 99 -8.50 17.05 -1.91
CA GLU A 99 -9.22 16.93 -0.64
C GLU A 99 -8.31 16.48 0.51
N ASP A 100 -8.59 17.00 1.70
CA ASP A 100 -7.98 16.56 2.95
C ASP A 100 -8.68 15.33 3.52
N SER A 101 -7.94 14.44 4.20
CA SER A 101 -8.53 13.39 5.03
C SER A 101 -8.84 13.94 6.42
N LEU A 102 -10.04 13.65 6.95
CA LEU A 102 -10.50 14.13 8.25
C LEU A 102 -10.25 13.11 9.36
N SER A 103 -9.70 13.56 10.49
CA SER A 103 -9.62 12.75 11.71
C SER A 103 -10.84 13.00 12.61
N TYR A 104 -11.32 11.95 13.29
CA TYR A 104 -12.25 12.08 14.40
C TYR A 104 -11.46 12.07 15.71
N ASP A 105 -10.84 13.20 16.02
CA ASP A 105 -10.49 13.60 17.39
C ASP A 105 -10.37 15.13 17.35
N VAL A 106 -11.21 15.79 18.15
CA VAL A 106 -11.08 17.22 18.43
C VAL A 106 -10.14 17.29 19.61
N ASP A 107 -8.90 17.73 19.38
CA ASP A 107 -8.03 18.14 20.48
C ASP A 107 -8.82 19.15 21.34
N GLN A 108 -9.29 18.72 22.51
CA GLN A 108 -9.81 19.60 23.55
C GLN A 108 -8.68 20.05 24.46
#